data_AF-A0A370NXV8-F1
#
_entry.id   AF-A0A370NXV8-F1
#
_cell.length_a   1.000
_cell.length_b   1.000
_cell.length_c   1.000
_cell.angle_alpha   90.00
_cell.angle_beta   90.00
_cell.angle_gamma   90.00
#
_symmetry.space_group_name_H-M   'P 1'
#
loop_
_entity.id
_entity.type
_entity.pdbx_description
1 polymer ?
#
loop_
_entity_poly.entity_id
_entity_poly.type
_entity_poly.pdbx_seq_one_letter_code
_entity_poly.pdbx_strand_id
1 'polypeptide(L)'
;MPSGWHDQNVTYRGHRIHVASLRYGGQHDGWWTLRAEVWQHGTRLALPCPAAQMHFGCAADATRAGIAWGREAIDARIAGLHDAEDAALQ
;
A
#
# COMPACT_ATOMS: atom_id res chain seq x y z
N MET A 1 -10.43 -10.50 -15.94
CA MET A 1 -9.46 -11.09 -14.98
C MET A 1 -8.08 -10.51 -15.26
N PRO A 2 -7.21 -10.31 -14.25
CA PRO A 2 -5.85 -9.84 -14.49
C PRO A 2 -5.06 -10.87 -15.30
N SER A 3 -4.24 -10.40 -16.25
CA SER A 3 -3.38 -11.23 -17.11
C SER A 3 -2.02 -11.53 -16.48
N GLY A 4 -1.71 -10.93 -15.33
CA GLY A 4 -0.48 -11.12 -14.58
C GLY A 4 -0.59 -10.55 -13.17
N TRP A 5 0.28 -11.00 -12.28
CA TRP A 5 0.30 -10.67 -10.86
C TRP A 5 1.76 -10.51 -10.43
N HIS A 6 2.02 -9.64 -9.46
CA HIS A 6 3.26 -9.59 -8.70
C HIS A 6 2.96 -9.13 -7.27
N ASP A 7 3.30 -9.95 -6.27
CA ASP A 7 3.09 -9.65 -4.87
C ASP A 7 4.40 -9.39 -4.12
N GLN A 8 4.35 -8.48 -3.15
CA GLN A 8 5.48 -8.19 -2.27
C GLN A 8 4.98 -7.87 -0.86
N ASN A 9 5.71 -8.38 0.13
CA ASN A 9 5.51 -8.03 1.53
C ASN A 9 6.74 -7.31 2.06
N VAL A 10 6.54 -6.22 2.80
CA VAL A 10 7.62 -5.47 3.45
C VAL A 10 7.21 -5.15 4.88
N THR A 11 8.12 -5.37 5.83
CA THR A 11 7.91 -4.97 7.23
C THR A 11 8.46 -3.56 7.44
N TYR A 12 7.68 -2.71 8.11
CA TYR A 12 8.08 -1.35 8.47
C TYR A 12 7.49 -0.96 9.83
N ARG A 13 8.34 -0.58 10.80
CA ARG A 13 7.93 -0.13 12.15
C ARG A 13 6.91 -1.06 12.82
N GLY A 14 7.14 -2.37 12.77
CA GLY A 14 6.24 -3.38 13.37
C GLY A 14 4.95 -3.66 12.58
N HIS A 15 4.75 -3.00 11.44
CA HIS A 15 3.63 -3.22 10.53
C HIS A 15 4.09 -3.99 9.30
N ARG A 16 3.17 -4.76 8.68
CA ARG A 16 3.39 -5.41 7.39
C ARG A 16 2.65 -4.64 6.31
N ILE A 17 3.37 -4.18 5.30
CA ILE A 17 2.83 -3.62 4.06
C ILE A 17 2.76 -4.77 3.05
N HIS A 18 1.54 -5.12 2.63
CA HIS A 18 1.31 -6.06 1.54
C HIS A 18 0.98 -5.27 0.28
N VAL A 19 1.66 -5.58 -0.82
CA VAL A 19 1.47 -4.94 -2.12
C VAL A 19 1.24 -6.01 -3.18
N ALA A 20 0.17 -5.85 -3.96
CA ALA A 20 -0.13 -6.66 -5.13
C ALA A 20 -0.26 -5.75 -6.35
N SER A 21 0.61 -5.97 -7.33
CA SER A 21 0.58 -5.32 -8.64
C SER A 21 -0.11 -6.26 -9.62
N LEU A 22 -1.22 -5.81 -10.21
CA LEU A 22 -2.05 -6.62 -11.10
C LEU A 22 -1.98 -6.07 -12.52
N ARG A 23 -1.71 -6.93 -13.49
CA ARG A 23 -1.67 -6.57 -14.91
C ARG A 23 -3.05 -6.74 -15.55
N TYR A 24 -3.47 -5.75 -16.32
CA TYR A 24 -4.67 -5.76 -17.15
C TYR A 24 -4.29 -5.43 -18.59
N GLY A 25 -5.20 -5.69 -19.54
CA GLY A 25 -4.95 -5.49 -20.97
C GLY A 25 -4.14 -6.62 -21.64
N GLY A 26 -3.90 -6.48 -22.94
CA GLY A 26 -3.21 -7.43 -23.78
C GLY A 26 -1.68 -7.36 -23.68
N GLN A 27 -0.96 -8.03 -24.57
CA GLN A 27 0.50 -8.10 -24.51
C GLN A 27 1.18 -6.74 -24.76
N HIS A 28 0.61 -5.91 -25.65
CA HIS A 28 1.21 -4.66 -26.13
C HIS A 28 0.59 -3.39 -25.54
N ASP A 29 -0.61 -3.49 -24.97
CA ASP A 29 -1.41 -2.39 -24.41
C ASP A 29 -1.68 -2.58 -22.91
N GLY A 30 -0.98 -3.52 -22.27
CA GLY A 30 -1.22 -3.85 -20.87
C GLY A 30 -0.73 -2.78 -19.90
N TRP A 31 -1.47 -2.60 -18.81
CA TRP A 31 -1.10 -1.70 -17.71
C TRP A 31 -1.13 -2.43 -16.38
N TRP A 32 -0.41 -1.89 -15.41
CA TRP A 32 -0.38 -2.41 -14.05
C TRP A 32 -1.18 -1.51 -13.12
N THR A 33 -1.98 -2.10 -12.24
CA THR A 33 -2.66 -1.40 -11.15
C THR A 33 -2.08 -1.85 -9.82
N LEU A 34 -2.15 -0.99 -8.83
CA LEU A 34 -1.69 -1.28 -7.49
C LEU A 34 -2.86 -1.68 -6.58
N ARG A 35 -2.64 -2.65 -5.70
CA ARG A 35 -3.42 -2.86 -4.49
C ARG A 35 -2.46 -2.96 -3.32
N ALA A 36 -2.60 -2.10 -2.33
CA ALA A 36 -1.76 -2.14 -1.15
C ALA A 36 -2.60 -2.12 0.12
N GLU A 37 -2.15 -2.88 1.11
CA GLU A 37 -2.79 -3.03 2.40
C GLU A 37 -1.74 -2.98 3.51
N VAL A 38 -2.08 -2.37 4.64
CA VAL A 38 -1.23 -2.37 5.84
C VAL A 38 -1.86 -3.27 6.89
N TRP A 39 -1.04 -4.08 7.53
CA TRP A 39 -1.43 -5.03 8.56
C TRP A 39 -0.63 -4.77 9.84
N GLN A 40 -1.30 -4.86 10.98
CA GLN A 40 -0.72 -4.76 12.32
C GLN A 40 -1.21 -5.92 13.16
N HIS A 41 -0.30 -6.73 13.71
CA HIS A 41 -0.61 -7.88 14.58
C HIS A 41 -1.70 -8.83 14.01
N GLY A 42 -1.66 -9.09 12.69
CA GLY A 42 -2.65 -9.95 12.02
C GLY A 42 -3.95 -9.25 11.63
N THR A 43 -4.14 -7.98 11.99
CA THR A 43 -5.33 -7.18 11.63
C THR A 43 -5.02 -6.25 10.47
N ARG A 44 -5.86 -6.23 9.44
CA ARG A 44 -5.77 -5.26 8.34
C ARG A 44 -6.24 -3.88 8.79
N LEU A 45 -5.42 -2.87 8.60
CA LEU A 45 -5.78 -1.48 8.87
C LEU A 45 -6.63 -0.91 7.73
N ALA A 46 -7.70 -0.20 8.09
CA ALA A 46 -8.59 0.46 7.14
C ALA A 46 -8.02 1.82 6.69
N LEU A 47 -6.94 1.79 5.89
CA LEU A 47 -6.28 2.99 5.37
C LEU A 47 -6.68 3.23 3.91
N PRO A 48 -7.04 4.46 3.50
CA PRO A 48 -7.35 4.76 2.12
C PRO A 48 -6.08 4.71 1.27
N CYS A 49 -5.99 3.74 0.37
CA CYS A 49 -4.91 3.66 -0.62
C CYS A 49 -5.31 4.43 -1.89
N PRO A 50 -4.77 5.64 -2.15
CA PRO A 50 -5.13 6.42 -3.33
C PRO A 50 -4.61 5.79 -4.62
N ALA A 51 -3.50 5.04 -4.51
CA ALA A 51 -2.81 4.48 -5.65
C ALA A 51 -3.53 3.27 -6.29
N ALA A 52 -4.62 2.79 -5.68
CA ALA A 52 -5.48 1.76 -6.27
C ALA A 52 -6.16 2.19 -7.58
N GLN A 53 -6.23 3.49 -7.86
CA GLN A 53 -6.82 4.05 -9.09
C GLN A 53 -5.76 4.44 -10.13
N MET A 54 -4.46 4.22 -9.86
CA MET A 54 -3.38 4.59 -10.75
C MET A 54 -2.99 3.46 -11.71
N HIS A 55 -2.60 3.84 -12.93
CA HIS A 55 -2.02 2.94 -13.93
C HIS A 55 -0.50 3.12 -13.99
N PHE A 56 0.23 2.00 -14.06
CA PHE A 56 1.67 1.95 -14.11
C PHE A 56 2.13 1.20 -15.37
N GLY A 57 3.25 1.63 -15.95
CA GLY A 57 3.86 0.95 -17.10
C GLY A 57 4.49 -0.40 -16.75
N CYS A 58 4.84 -0.63 -15.47
CA CYS A 58 5.44 -1.89 -15.02
C CYS A 58 5.04 -2.27 -13.59
N ALA A 59 5.21 -3.56 -13.26
CA ALA A 59 4.93 -4.10 -11.92
C ALA A 59 5.83 -3.51 -10.84
N ALA A 60 7.10 -3.22 -11.17
CA ALA A 60 8.08 -2.71 -10.21
C ALA A 60 7.69 -1.31 -9.72
N ASP A 61 7.21 -0.43 -10.60
CA ASP A 61 6.80 0.92 -10.22
C ASP A 61 5.50 0.91 -9.43
N ALA A 62 4.52 0.09 -9.83
CA ALA A 62 3.32 -0.15 -9.03
C ALA A 62 3.70 -0.63 -7.62
N THR A 63 4.62 -1.58 -7.52
CA THR A 63 5.05 -2.14 -6.23
C THR A 63 5.77 -1.10 -5.37
N ARG A 64 6.68 -0.33 -5.96
CA ARG A 64 7.42 0.75 -5.29
C ARG A 64 6.49 1.83 -4.75
N ALA A 65 5.49 2.23 -5.55
CA ALA A 65 4.47 3.18 -5.13
C ALA A 65 3.64 2.64 -3.95
N GLY A 66 3.31 1.35 -3.96
CA GLY A 66 2.60 0.70 -2.85
C GLY A 66 3.39 0.69 -1.54
N ILE A 67 4.69 0.41 -1.62
CA ILE A 67 5.58 0.43 -0.45
C ILE A 67 5.74 1.86 0.09
N ALA A 68 5.95 2.84 -0.80
CA ALA A 68 6.08 4.25 -0.42
C ALA A 68 4.81 4.74 0.30
N TRP A 69 3.65 4.52 -0.31
CA TRP A 69 2.36 4.82 0.31
C TRP A 69 2.20 4.12 1.66
N GLY A 70 2.51 2.83 1.75
CA GLY A 70 2.35 2.06 2.98
C GLY A 70 3.19 2.63 4.13
N ARG A 71 4.42 3.08 3.83
CA ARG A 71 5.29 3.75 4.81
C ARG A 71 4.70 5.09 5.27
N GLU A 72 4.29 5.93 4.34
CA GLU A 72 3.67 7.23 4.64
C GLU A 72 2.39 7.06 5.47
N ALA A 73 1.55 6.07 5.14
CA ALA A 73 0.31 5.80 5.86
C ALA A 73 0.56 5.29 7.29
N ILE A 74 1.62 4.50 7.51
CA ILE A 74 2.06 4.08 8.84
C ILE A 74 2.58 5.29 9.63
N ASP A 75 3.42 6.12 9.02
CA ASP A 75 4.02 7.28 9.69
C ASP A 75 2.94 8.30 10.09
N ALA A 76 1.98 8.60 9.21
CA ALA A 76 0.85 9.46 9.51
C ALA A 76 -0.05 8.88 10.63
N ARG A 77 -0.28 7.56 10.63
CA ARG A 77 -1.05 6.89 11.69
C ARG A 77 -0.36 6.98 13.04
N ILE A 78 0.95 6.74 13.10
CA ILE A 78 1.72 6.81 14.35
C ILE A 78 1.71 8.25 14.88
N ALA A 79 1.90 9.25 14.02
CA ALA A 79 1.82 10.66 14.40
C ALA A 79 0.43 11.02 14.95
N GLY A 80 -0.66 10.65 14.26
CA GLY A 80 -2.01 10.93 14.73
C GLY A 80 -2.40 10.23 16.03
N LEU A 81 -1.79 9.07 16.35
CA LEU A 81 -1.96 8.43 17.66
C LEU A 81 -1.26 9.22 18.77
N HIS A 82 -0.04 9.72 18.52
CA HIS A 82 0.67 10.56 19.49
C HIS A 82 -0.09 11.86 19.75
N ASP A 83 -0.56 12.54 18.70
CA ASP A 83 -1.32 13.79 18.85
C ASP A 83 -2.61 13.58 19.67
N ALA A 84 -3.27 12.43 19.51
CA ALA A 84 -4.46 12.07 20.27
C ALA A 84 -4.16 11.73 21.73
N GLU A 85 -3.02 11.07 22.01
CA GLU A 85 -2.57 10.79 23.38
C GLU A 85 -2.17 12.08 24.10
N ASP A 86 -1.44 12.97 23.44
CA ASP A 86 -1.07 14.28 24.00
C ASP A 86 -2.31 15.15 24.27
N ALA A 87 -3.29 15.18 23.37
CA ALA A 87 -4.54 15.91 23.58
C ALA A 87 -5.42 15.31 24.70
N ALA A 88 -5.28 14.03 25.00
CA ALA A 88 -6.00 13.38 26.11
C ALA A 88 -5.32 13.58 27.48
N LEU A 89 -4.04 13.97 27.49
CA LEU A 89 -3.24 14.24 28.69
C LEU A 89 -3.24 15.73 29.09
N GLN A 90 -3.77 16.62 28.25
CA GLN A 90 -4.00 18.04 28.53
C GLN A 90 -5.40 18.29 29.12
#